data_AF-A0AB33TBX1-F1
#
_entry.id   AF-A0AB33TBX1-F1
#
_cell.length_a   1.000
_cell.length_b   1.000
_cell.length_c   1.000
_cell.angle_alpha   90.00
_cell.angle_beta   90.00
_cell.angle_gamma   90.00
#
_symmetry.space_group_name_H-M   'P 1'
#
loop_
_entity.id
_entity.type
_entity.pdbx_description
1 polymer ?
#
loop_
_entity_poly.entity_id
_entity_poly.type
_entity_poly.pdbx_seq_one_letter_code
_entity_poly.pdbx_strand_id
1 'polypeptide(L)' 'MPIRETKWWRRALFGVQPTPPPVPPSPNPIWDELTAKHGSPAEIWGAAA' A
#
# COMPACT_ATOMS: atom_id res chain seq x y z
N MET A 1 -20.69 -6.21 36.26
CA MET A 1 -19.54 -6.17 35.33
C MET A 1 -20.09 -6.28 33.91
N PRO A 2 -19.65 -5.55 32.85
CA PRO A 2 -18.34 -5.82 32.21
C PRO A 2 -17.82 -4.71 31.23
N ILE A 3 -17.90 -3.41 31.50
CA ILE A 3 -17.47 -2.38 30.49
C ILE A 3 -15.94 -2.43 30.24
N ARG A 4 -15.17 -2.98 31.19
CA ARG A 4 -13.70 -3.15 31.06
C ARG A 4 -13.31 -4.33 30.17
N GLU A 5 -14.11 -5.40 30.14
CA GLU A 5 -13.81 -6.61 29.34
C GLU A 5 -13.95 -6.33 27.85
N THR A 6 -14.99 -5.60 27.46
CA THR A 6 -15.27 -5.25 26.05
C THR A 6 -14.10 -4.51 25.37
N LYS A 7 -13.27 -3.81 26.14
CA LYS A 7 -12.12 -3.04 25.64
C LYS A 7 -10.93 -3.93 25.26
N TRP A 8 -10.75 -5.08 25.92
CA TRP A 8 -9.70 -6.06 25.58
C TRP A 8 -10.02 -6.78 24.26
N TRP A 9 -11.27 -7.21 24.07
CA TRP A 9 -11.71 -7.89 22.86
C TRP A 9 -11.58 -7.01 21.61
N ARG A 10 -11.92 -5.71 21.69
CA ARG A 10 -11.70 -4.80 20.56
C ARG A 10 -10.22 -4.63 20.20
N ARG A 11 -9.32 -4.63 21.19
CA ARG A 11 -7.89 -4.48 20.93
C ARG A 11 -7.27 -5.77 20.38
N ALA A 12 -7.77 -6.93 20.80
CA ALA A 12 -7.37 -8.23 20.25
C ALA A 12 -7.88 -8.44 18.82
N LEU A 13 -9.10 -8.02 18.52
CA LEU A 13 -9.75 -8.23 17.22
C LEU A 13 -9.40 -7.16 16.17
N PHE A 14 -9.13 -5.92 16.59
CA PHE A 14 -8.91 -4.79 15.68
C PHE A 14 -7.54 -4.09 15.88
N GLY A 15 -6.73 -4.52 16.84
CA GLY A 15 -5.39 -3.95 17.08
C GLY A 15 -4.31 -4.45 16.13
N VAL A 16 -4.61 -5.50 15.36
CA VAL A 16 -3.74 -5.99 14.28
C VAL A 16 -4.25 -5.35 13.00
N GLN A 17 -3.77 -4.14 12.68
CA GLN A 17 -3.83 -3.74 11.28
C GLN A 17 -3.02 -4.77 10.50
N PRO A 18 -3.58 -5.39 9.45
CA PRO A 18 -2.78 -6.19 8.55
C PRO A 18 -1.75 -5.24 7.94
N THR A 19 -0.48 -5.43 8.30
CA THR A 19 0.62 -4.81 7.57
C THR A 19 0.41 -5.16 6.10
N PRO A 20 0.33 -4.16 5.20
CA PRO A 20 0.15 -4.45 3.80
C PRO A 20 1.28 -5.39 3.36
N PRO A 21 0.96 -6.44 2.59
CA PRO A 21 1.99 -7.35 2.11
C PRO A 21 3.06 -6.55 1.36
N PRO A 22 4.34 -6.95 1.43
CA PRO A 22 5.38 -6.32 0.65
C PRO A 22 4.99 -6.38 -0.83
N VAL A 23 5.02 -5.23 -1.50
CA VAL A 23 4.74 -5.13 -2.92
C VAL A 23 5.80 -5.98 -3.64
N PRO A 24 5.40 -6.92 -4.52
CA PRO A 24 6.37 -7.72 -5.26
C PRO A 24 7.28 -6.80 -6.10
N PRO A 25 8.55 -7.16 -6.31
CA PRO A 25 9.42 -6.39 -7.19
C PRO A 25 8.79 -6.31 -8.58
N SER A 26 8.72 -5.11 -9.13
CA SER A 26 8.11 -4.86 -10.43
C SER A 26 8.80 -5.71 -11.50
N PRO A 27 8.05 -6.44 -12.33
CA PRO A 27 8.62 -7.26 -13.38
C PRO A 27 9.27 -6.43 -14.50
N ASN A 28 9.05 -5.11 -14.54
CA ASN A 28 9.61 -4.25 -15.57
C ASN A 28 10.32 -3.02 -14.97
N PRO A 29 11.66 -3.08 -14.80
CA PRO A 29 12.42 -1.99 -14.22
C PRO A 29 12.38 -0.70 -15.05
N ILE A 30 12.14 -0.81 -16.37
CA ILE A 30 12.01 0.36 -17.25
C ILE A 30 10.74 1.14 -16.89
N TRP A 31 9.64 0.45 -16.60
CA TRP A 31 8.40 1.10 -16.17
C TRP A 31 8.54 1.73 -14.79
N ASP A 32 9.29 1.13 -13.88
CA ASP A 32 9.57 1.73 -12.57
C ASP A 32 10.40 3.01 -12.71
N GLU A 33 11.45 3.00 -13.54
CA GLU A 33 12.25 4.20 -13.80
C GLU A 33 11.44 5.32 -14.45
N LEU A 34 10.57 4.98 -15.42
CA LEU A 34 9.70 5.95 -16.07
C LEU A 34 8.64 6.48 -15.10
N THR A 35 8.07 5.62 -14.25
CA THR A 35 7.10 6.02 -13.22
C THR A 35 7.76 6.87 -12.13
N ALA A 36 9.00 6.58 -11.76
CA ALA A 36 9.76 7.40 -10.82
C ALA A 36 10.09 8.79 -11.39
N LYS A 37 10.34 8.89 -12.70
CA LYS A 37 10.63 10.16 -13.38
C LYS A 37 9.38 10.99 -13.69
N HIS A 38 8.27 10.34 -14.05
CA HIS A 38 7.08 11.01 -14.59
C HIS A 38 5.84 10.89 -13.70
N GLY A 39 5.87 10.11 -12.62
CA GLY A 39 4.79 10.05 -11.62
C GLY A 39 3.53 9.27 -12.04
N SER A 40 3.08 9.41 -13.29
CA SER A 40 1.93 8.69 -13.82
C SER A 40 2.16 8.11 -15.22
N PRO A 41 1.48 7.00 -15.57
CA PRO A 41 1.53 6.47 -16.92
C PRO A 41 1.12 7.48 -17.99
N ALA A 42 0.14 8.34 -17.71
CA ALA A 42 -0.32 9.36 -18.65
C ALA A 42 0.79 10.35 -19.01
N GLU A 43 1.61 10.75 -18.04
CA GLU A 43 2.76 11.62 -18.27
C GLU A 43 3.88 10.92 -19.04
N ILE A 44 4.06 9.60 -18.85
CA ILE A 44 5.01 8.80 -19.64
C ILE A 44 4.60 8.72 -21.11
N TRP A 45 3.32 8.42 -21.38
CA TRP A 45 2.80 8.37 -22.75
C TRP A 45 2.81 9.75 -23.41
N GLY A 46 2.52 10.82 -22.65
CA GLY A 46 2.57 12.19 -23.13
C GLY A 46 3.98 12.69 -23.46
N ALA A 47 5.01 12.21 -22.75
CA ALA A 47 6.41 12.53 -23.03
C ALA A 47 7.02 11.70 -24.17
N ALA A 48 6.40 10.57 -24.52
CA ALA A 48 6.83 9.68 -25.59
C ALA A 48 6.27 10.05 -26.98
N ALA A 49 5.35 11.01 -27.04
CA ALA A 49 4.77 11.57 -28.27
C ALA A 49 5.62 12.74 -28.80
#